data_AF-A0A2D4K6D9-F1
#
_entry.id   AF-A0A2D4K6D9-F1
#
_cell.length_a   1.000
_cell.length_b   1.000
_cell.length_c   1.000
_cell.angle_alpha   90.00
_cell.angle_beta   90.00
_cell.angle_gamma   90.00
#
_symmetry.space_group_name_H-M   'P 1'
#
loop_
_entity.id
_entity.type
_entity.pdbx_description
1 polymer ?
#
loop_
_entity_poly.entity_id
_entity_poly.type
_entity_poly.pdbx_seq_one_letter_code
_entity_poly.pdbx_strand_id
1 'polypeptide(L)'
;YIEASKNKVSLASAAKQRVIDKTSALALLEAQVATGFIIDPITGKKFSVDESVISGLVDYEWKTRLLEAEKAVLGYLFSGKKLSVYQAVESRILERQKGKNILETQIATGGVIDPVRSVRIPPEIAVELGLLNNTMLKYLHEPSSNKKS
;
A
#
# COMPACT_ATOMS: atom_id res chain seq x y z
N TYR A 1 -10.59 -11.40 -23.84
CA TYR A 1 -9.54 -12.32 -23.37
C TYR A 1 -8.25 -11.91 -24.06
N ILE A 2 -7.43 -11.04 -23.44
CA ILE A 2 -6.15 -10.63 -24.03
C ILE A 2 -5.08 -11.54 -23.46
N GLU A 3 -4.89 -12.67 -24.15
CA GLU A 3 -3.67 -13.46 -24.12
C GLU A 3 -2.81 -13.07 -25.35
N ALA A 4 -2.73 -11.77 -25.66
CA ALA A 4 -1.94 -11.27 -26.79
C ALA A 4 -0.60 -10.73 -26.26
N SER A 5 0.41 -11.58 -26.38
CA SER A 5 1.79 -11.49 -25.85
C SER A 5 1.92 -11.92 -24.39
N LYS A 6 2.71 -12.97 -24.16
CA LYS A 6 3.20 -13.37 -22.82
C LYS A 6 4.18 -12.34 -22.22
N ASN A 7 4.07 -11.07 -22.63
CA ASN A 7 4.98 -10.01 -22.24
C ASN A 7 4.44 -9.37 -20.97
N LYS A 8 5.22 -9.48 -19.89
CA LYS A 8 4.97 -8.71 -18.67
C LYS A 8 5.19 -7.23 -19.00
N VAL A 9 4.33 -6.35 -18.51
CA VAL A 9 4.46 -4.90 -18.67
C VAL A 9 4.14 -4.21 -17.36
N SER A 10 4.70 -3.02 -17.11
CA SER A 10 4.37 -2.23 -15.92
C SER A 10 2.92 -1.74 -15.96
N LEU A 11 2.35 -1.43 -14.79
CA LEU A 11 0.99 -0.90 -14.69
C LEU A 11 0.84 0.44 -15.43
N ALA A 12 1.87 1.30 -15.41
CA ALA A 12 1.88 2.55 -16.17
C ALA A 12 1.86 2.28 -17.69
N SER A 13 2.67 1.33 -18.18
CA SER A 13 2.65 0.93 -19.59
C SER A 13 1.33 0.30 -19.99
N ALA A 14 0.75 -0.56 -19.15
CA ALA A 14 -0.55 -1.18 -19.38
C ALA A 14 -1.67 -0.14 -19.47
N ALA A 15 -1.62 0.91 -18.62
CA ALA A 15 -2.56 2.02 -18.67
C ALA A 15 -2.42 2.85 -19.96
N LYS A 16 -1.19 3.14 -20.41
CA LYS A 16 -0.93 3.83 -21.69
C LYS A 16 -1.46 3.04 -22.89
N GLN A 17 -1.32 1.72 -22.84
CA GLN A 17 -1.83 0.80 -23.87
C GLN A 17 -3.34 0.52 -23.74
N ARG A 18 -4.02 1.11 -22.75
CA ARG A 18 -5.45 0.92 -22.45
C ARG A 18 -5.84 -0.54 -22.17
N VAL A 19 -4.89 -1.35 -21.69
CA VAL A 19 -5.14 -2.73 -21.23
C VAL A 19 -5.85 -2.72 -19.88
N ILE A 20 -5.55 -1.73 -19.05
CA ILE A 20 -6.21 -1.41 -17.79
C ILE A 20 -6.51 0.10 -17.79
N ASP A 21 -7.58 0.52 -17.14
CA ASP A 21 -7.84 1.95 -16.98
C ASP A 21 -6.84 2.60 -16.01
N LYS A 22 -6.60 3.91 -16.18
CA LYS A 22 -5.64 4.65 -15.35
C LYS A 22 -5.98 4.60 -13.86
N THR A 23 -7.27 4.60 -13.50
CA THR A 23 -7.71 4.62 -12.10
C THR A 23 -7.37 3.31 -11.42
N SER A 24 -7.68 2.18 -12.05
CA SER A 24 -7.34 0.85 -11.54
C SER A 24 -5.83 0.62 -11.48
N ALA A 25 -5.09 1.06 -12.50
CA ALA A 25 -3.62 0.97 -12.50
C ALA A 25 -2.99 1.73 -11.34
N LEU A 26 -3.47 2.95 -11.08
CA LEU A 26 -3.00 3.76 -9.97
C LEU A 26 -3.37 3.13 -8.61
N ALA A 27 -4.59 2.63 -8.45
CA ALA A 27 -5.01 1.96 -7.22
C ALA A 27 -4.14 0.74 -6.89
N LEU A 28 -3.75 -0.05 -7.91
CA LEU A 28 -2.85 -1.19 -7.75
C LEU A 28 -1.43 -0.75 -7.37
N LEU A 29 -0.92 0.34 -7.96
CA LEU A 29 0.38 0.91 -7.57
C LEU A 29 0.36 1.48 -6.15
N GLU A 30 -0.71 2.17 -5.75
CA GLU A 30 -0.90 2.67 -4.38
C GLU A 30 -0.88 1.51 -3.37
N ALA A 31 -1.50 0.37 -3.70
CA ALA A 31 -1.48 -0.83 -2.86
C ALA A 31 -0.08 -1.47 -2.76
N GLN A 32 0.67 -1.53 -3.87
CA GLN A 32 2.06 -2.02 -3.85
C GLN A 32 2.96 -1.13 -2.99
N VAL A 33 2.87 0.19 -3.18
CA VAL A 33 3.65 1.15 -2.40
C VAL A 33 3.30 1.08 -0.92
N ALA A 34 2.01 1.00 -0.57
CA ALA A 34 1.57 0.92 0.82
C ALA A 34 2.00 -0.37 1.56
N THR A 35 2.55 -1.34 0.83
CA THR A 35 3.09 -2.60 1.37
C THR A 35 4.60 -2.75 1.24
N GLY A 36 5.27 -1.80 0.58
CA GLY A 36 6.73 -1.74 0.55
C GLY A 36 7.29 -0.97 -0.64
N PHE A 37 7.12 -1.51 -1.84
CA PHE A 37 7.88 -1.08 -3.03
C PHE A 37 7.05 -1.19 -4.30
N ILE A 38 7.42 -0.40 -5.30
CA ILE A 38 7.01 -0.62 -6.69
C ILE A 38 7.90 -1.71 -7.27
N ILE A 39 7.29 -2.70 -7.91
CA ILE A 39 8.00 -3.84 -8.49
C ILE A 39 8.04 -3.68 -10.00
N ASP A 40 9.23 -3.73 -10.58
CA ASP A 40 9.39 -3.90 -12.02
C ASP A 40 9.00 -5.35 -12.39
N PRO A 41 7.93 -5.56 -13.17
CA PRO A 41 7.45 -6.89 -13.48
C PRO A 41 8.38 -7.67 -14.43
N ILE A 42 9.31 -7.00 -15.11
CA ILE A 42 10.31 -7.65 -15.97
C ILE A 42 11.45 -8.21 -15.12
N THR A 43 12.07 -7.36 -14.29
CA THR A 43 13.30 -7.70 -13.56
C THR A 43 13.06 -8.22 -12.15
N GLY A 44 11.87 -7.99 -11.59
CA GLY A 44 11.55 -8.27 -10.19
C GLY A 44 12.21 -7.30 -9.20
N LYS A 45 12.95 -6.29 -9.69
CA LYS A 45 13.59 -5.28 -8.84
C LYS A 45 12.54 -4.43 -8.14
N LYS A 46 12.87 -4.03 -6.92
CA LYS A 46 12.04 -3.21 -6.03
C LYS A 46 12.56 -1.78 -6.06
N PHE A 47 11.66 -0.82 -6.17
CA PHE A 47 11.96 0.60 -6.26
C PHE A 47 11.13 1.37 -5.22
N SER A 48 11.73 2.39 -4.63
CA SER A 48 10.97 3.48 -3.99
C SER A 48 10.15 4.25 -5.03
N VAL A 49 9.22 5.09 -4.57
CA VAL A 49 8.43 5.93 -5.48
C VAL A 49 9.33 6.83 -6.31
N ASP A 50 10.31 7.50 -5.69
CA ASP A 50 11.22 8.39 -6.39
C ASP A 50 12.05 7.66 -7.46
N GLU A 51 12.64 6.51 -7.11
CA GLU A 51 13.44 5.74 -8.06
C GLU A 51 12.61 5.22 -9.24
N SER A 52 11.36 4.81 -8.99
CA SER A 52 10.47 4.32 -10.04
C SER A 52 10.10 5.39 -11.08
N VAL A 53 10.02 6.65 -10.64
CA VAL A 53 9.76 7.79 -11.52
C VAL A 53 11.01 8.13 -12.34
N ILE A 54 12.18 8.13 -11.68
CA ILE A 54 13.48 8.36 -12.36
C ILE A 54 13.75 7.28 -13.41
N SER A 55 13.41 6.02 -13.13
CA SER A 55 13.60 4.90 -14.05
C SER A 55 12.52 4.81 -15.14
N GLY A 56 11.52 5.70 -15.13
CA GLY A 56 10.40 5.69 -16.07
C GLY A 56 9.43 4.52 -15.90
N LEU A 57 9.50 3.79 -14.78
CA LEU A 57 8.58 2.68 -14.47
C LEU A 57 7.17 3.22 -14.15
N VAL A 58 7.11 4.41 -13.56
CA VAL A 58 5.89 5.12 -13.19
C VAL A 58 5.91 6.55 -13.75
N ASP A 59 4.74 7.02 -14.17
CA ASP A 59 4.59 8.38 -14.68
C ASP A 59 4.66 9.41 -13.55
N TYR A 60 5.34 10.54 -13.82
CA TYR A 60 5.49 11.65 -12.86
C TYR A 60 4.13 12.18 -12.36
N GLU A 61 3.06 12.11 -13.17
CA GLU A 61 1.71 12.52 -12.76
C GLU A 61 1.17 11.78 -11.53
N TRP A 62 1.65 10.56 -11.26
CA TRP A 62 1.20 9.76 -10.12
C TRP A 62 2.07 9.93 -8.87
N LYS A 63 3.24 10.56 -9.01
CA LYS A 63 4.25 10.67 -7.95
C LYS A 63 3.66 11.13 -6.62
N THR A 64 2.90 12.23 -6.61
CA THR A 64 2.33 12.80 -5.38
C THR A 64 1.42 11.81 -4.67
N ARG A 65 0.54 11.13 -5.40
CA ARG A 65 -0.39 10.15 -4.83
C ARG A 65 0.35 8.92 -4.28
N LEU A 66 1.39 8.49 -4.98
CA LEU A 66 2.19 7.35 -4.55
C LEU A 66 3.05 7.69 -3.32
N LEU A 67 3.63 8.89 -3.24
CA LEU A 67 4.33 9.35 -2.03
C LEU A 67 3.39 9.40 -0.81
N GLU A 68 2.12 9.76 -1.01
CA GLU A 68 1.12 9.68 0.06
C GLU A 68 0.84 8.23 0.50
N ALA A 69 0.87 7.26 -0.42
CA ALA A 69 0.76 5.84 -0.08
C ALA A 69 2.02 5.31 0.62
N GLU A 70 3.22 5.80 0.24
CA GLU A 70 4.52 5.35 0.77
C GLU A 70 4.68 5.65 2.27
N LYS A 71 3.97 6.66 2.77
CA LYS A 71 3.85 6.95 4.21
C LYS A 71 3.33 5.78 5.03
N ALA A 72 2.57 4.86 4.44
CA ALA A 72 2.12 3.63 5.11
C ALA A 72 3.29 2.70 5.51
N VAL A 73 4.44 2.84 4.85
CA VAL A 73 5.67 2.08 5.10
C VAL A 73 6.71 2.93 5.82
N LEU A 74 6.92 4.18 5.37
CA LEU A 74 7.94 5.08 5.92
C LEU A 74 7.51 5.80 7.21
N GLY A 75 6.21 5.78 7.49
CA GLY A 75 5.57 6.40 8.65
C GLY A 75 4.97 7.77 8.36
N TYR A 76 3.87 8.07 9.04
CA TYR A 76 3.24 9.40 9.02
C TYR A 76 3.96 10.29 10.03
N LEU A 77 4.62 11.34 9.56
CA LEU A 77 5.29 12.30 10.43
C LEU A 77 4.27 13.22 11.11
N PHE A 78 4.24 13.18 12.44
CA PHE A 78 3.38 14.03 13.25
C PHE A 78 4.06 14.40 14.56
N SER A 79 4.19 15.69 14.83
CA SER A 79 4.81 16.21 16.05
C SER A 79 6.18 15.58 16.35
N GLY A 80 7.01 15.45 15.31
CA GLY A 80 8.36 14.88 15.40
C GLY A 80 8.43 13.35 15.51
N LYS A 81 7.28 12.65 15.49
CA LYS A 81 7.21 11.18 15.57
C LYS A 81 6.80 10.58 14.23
N LYS A 82 7.34 9.39 13.92
CA LYS A 82 6.85 8.54 12.83
C LYS A 82 5.75 7.62 13.38
N LEU A 83 4.54 7.77 12.87
CA LEU A 83 3.39 6.96 13.26
C LEU A 83 3.17 5.84 12.24
N SER A 84 2.81 4.66 12.73
CA SER A 84 2.25 3.57 11.90
C SER A 84 0.89 3.96 11.31
N VAL A 85 0.38 3.16 10.36
CA VAL A 85 -0.94 3.37 9.76
C VAL A 85 -2.04 3.43 10.82
N TYR A 86 -2.05 2.49 11.77
CA TYR A 86 -3.01 2.47 12.87
C TYR A 86 -2.94 3.73 13.73
N GLN A 87 -1.73 4.12 14.16
CA GLN A 87 -1.53 5.31 14.99
C GLN A 87 -1.90 6.61 14.25
N ALA A 88 -1.72 6.66 12.93
CA ALA A 88 -2.15 7.78 12.11
C ALA A 88 -3.68 7.88 12.01
N VAL A 89 -4.40 6.75 11.98
CA VAL A 89 -5.87 6.72 12.07
C VAL A 89 -6.33 7.23 13.44
N GLU A 90 -5.74 6.74 14.53
CA GLU A 90 -6.10 7.16 15.90
C GLU A 90 -5.83 8.65 16.11
N SER A 91 -4.79 9.18 15.46
CA SER A 91 -4.43 10.60 15.50
C SER A 91 -5.22 11.46 14.49
N ARG A 92 -6.17 10.87 13.74
CA ARG A 92 -7.00 11.54 12.71
C ARG A 92 -6.22 12.18 11.56
N ILE A 93 -4.98 11.73 11.34
CA ILE A 93 -4.12 12.17 10.23
C ILE A 93 -4.47 11.38 8.97
N LEU A 94 -4.89 10.13 9.16
CA LEU A 94 -5.34 9.24 8.10
C LEU A 94 -6.82 8.92 8.28
N GLU A 95 -7.59 9.04 7.21
CA GLU A 95 -9.00 8.66 7.19
C GLU A 95 -9.17 7.18 7.59
N ARG A 96 -10.15 6.91 8.46
CA ARG A 96 -10.40 5.57 9.02
C ARG A 96 -10.58 4.48 7.95
N GLN A 97 -11.36 4.74 6.90
CA GLN A 97 -11.60 3.75 5.85
C GLN A 97 -10.33 3.47 5.03
N LYS A 98 -9.58 4.51 4.67
CA LYS A 98 -8.29 4.37 3.98
C LYS A 98 -7.29 3.59 4.82
N GLY A 99 -7.15 3.93 6.11
CA GLY A 99 -6.27 3.22 7.02
C GLY A 99 -6.65 1.76 7.22
N LYS A 100 -7.96 1.45 7.27
CA LYS A 100 -8.46 0.07 7.30
C LYS A 100 -7.99 -0.72 6.08
N ASN A 101 -8.23 -0.22 4.87
CA ASN A 101 -7.85 -0.92 3.63
C ASN A 101 -6.33 -1.18 3.55
N ILE A 102 -5.52 -0.21 4.00
CA ILE A 102 -4.05 -0.37 4.05
C ILE A 102 -3.68 -1.47 5.04
N LEU A 103 -4.27 -1.48 6.24
CA LEU A 103 -3.99 -2.51 7.26
C LEU A 103 -4.44 -3.90 6.80
N GLU A 104 -5.58 -4.04 6.12
CA GLU A 104 -6.01 -5.30 5.48
C GLU A 104 -4.94 -5.82 4.52
N THR A 105 -4.43 -4.92 3.66
CA THR A 105 -3.43 -5.27 2.65
C THR A 105 -2.09 -5.64 3.31
N GLN A 106 -1.67 -4.93 4.36
CA GLN A 106 -0.48 -5.27 5.13
C GLN A 106 -0.64 -6.65 5.78
N ILE A 107 -1.73 -6.92 6.50
CA ILE A 107 -1.94 -8.23 7.12
C ILE A 107 -1.97 -9.36 6.08
N ALA A 108 -2.69 -9.18 4.97
CA ALA A 108 -2.74 -10.14 3.87
C ALA A 108 -1.37 -10.42 3.22
N THR A 109 -0.41 -9.50 3.37
CA THR A 109 0.97 -9.63 2.88
C THR A 109 1.96 -10.01 3.98
N GLY A 110 1.48 -10.47 5.14
CA GLY A 110 2.29 -11.11 6.19
C GLY A 110 2.45 -10.33 7.49
N GLY A 111 1.73 -9.23 7.70
CA GLY A 111 1.72 -8.51 8.99
C GLY A 111 1.76 -6.99 8.87
N VAL A 112 1.68 -6.30 10.01
CA VAL A 112 1.66 -4.82 10.11
C VAL A 112 3.07 -4.27 9.97
N ILE A 113 3.21 -3.12 9.31
CA ILE A 113 4.52 -2.46 9.16
C ILE A 113 4.79 -1.53 10.34
N ASP A 114 5.95 -1.71 10.98
CA ASP A 114 6.53 -0.76 11.92
C ASP A 114 7.45 0.21 11.16
N PRO A 115 7.08 1.50 11.01
CA PRO A 115 7.86 2.45 10.25
C PRO A 115 9.13 2.93 10.96
N VAL A 116 9.24 2.76 12.29
CA VAL A 116 10.42 3.14 13.06
C VAL A 116 11.51 2.08 12.92
N ARG A 117 11.12 0.81 13.02
CA ARG A 117 12.04 -0.33 12.87
C ARG A 117 12.24 -0.75 11.41
N SER A 118 11.37 -0.29 10.51
CA SER A 118 11.34 -0.69 9.10
C SER A 118 11.22 -2.20 8.92
N VAL A 119 10.41 -2.85 9.77
CA VAL A 119 10.15 -4.29 9.73
C VAL A 119 8.66 -4.57 9.71
N ARG A 120 8.32 -5.74 9.16
CA ARG A 120 6.98 -6.29 9.20
C ARG A 120 6.83 -7.16 10.45
N ILE A 121 5.75 -6.94 11.19
CA ILE A 121 5.49 -7.55 12.49
C ILE A 121 4.20 -8.37 12.41
N PRO A 122 4.17 -9.61 12.91
CA PRO A 122 2.96 -10.41 13.03
C PRO A 122 1.84 -9.65 13.74
N PRO A 123 0.57 -9.79 13.34
CA PRO A 123 -0.54 -9.02 13.90
C PRO A 123 -0.65 -9.11 15.44
N GLU A 124 -0.36 -10.28 16.01
CA GLU A 124 -0.41 -10.53 17.45
C GLU A 124 0.61 -9.67 18.21
N ILE A 125 1.85 -9.62 17.70
CA ILE A 125 2.93 -8.78 18.26
C ILE A 125 2.64 -7.29 18.00
N ALA A 126 2.03 -6.96 16.85
CA ALA A 126 1.66 -5.58 16.53
C ALA A 126 0.62 -5.01 17.53
N VAL A 127 -0.25 -5.85 18.10
CA VAL A 127 -1.17 -5.46 19.18
C VAL A 127 -0.39 -5.11 20.46
N GLU A 128 0.56 -5.95 20.86
CA GLU A 128 1.39 -5.70 22.05
C GLU A 128 2.21 -4.40 21.94
N LEU A 129 2.66 -4.07 20.72
CA LEU A 129 3.42 -2.85 20.43
C LEU A 129 2.53 -1.61 20.19
N GLY A 130 1.20 -1.74 20.25
CA GLY A 130 0.27 -0.64 20.00
C GLY A 130 0.27 -0.13 18.55
N LEU A 131 0.72 -0.97 17.62
CA LEU A 131 0.69 -0.71 16.16
C LEU A 131 -0.60 -1.25 15.52
N LEU A 132 -1.42 -1.96 16.30
CA LEU A 132 -2.76 -2.42 15.99
C LEU A 132 -3.53 -2.55 17.30
N ASN A 133 -4.87 -2.65 17.25
CA ASN A 133 -5.65 -3.06 18.42
C ASN A 133 -6.47 -4.32 18.13
N ASN A 134 -6.88 -5.02 19.19
CA ASN A 134 -7.65 -6.26 19.09
C ASN A 134 -8.98 -6.08 18.36
N THR A 135 -9.64 -4.93 18.51
CA THR A 135 -10.90 -4.61 17.84
C THR A 135 -10.71 -4.58 16.33
N MET A 136 -9.68 -3.88 15.86
CA MET A 136 -9.34 -3.74 14.45
C MET A 136 -8.87 -5.08 13.89
N LEU A 137 -8.02 -5.82 14.62
CA LEU A 137 -7.62 -7.17 14.20
C LEU A 137 -8.83 -8.08 13.95
N LYS A 138 -9.82 -8.10 14.86
CA LYS A 138 -11.07 -8.86 14.68
C LYS A 138 -11.86 -8.42 13.44
N TYR A 139 -12.02 -7.10 13.23
CA TYR A 139 -12.71 -6.57 12.06
C TYR A 139 -12.01 -6.85 10.72
N LEU A 140 -10.70 -7.11 10.73
CA LEU A 140 -9.93 -7.47 9.54
C LEU A 140 -10.07 -8.97 9.21
N HIS A 141 -10.44 -9.80 10.19
CA HIS A 141 -10.74 -11.22 9.99
C HIS A 141 -12.20 -11.51 9.63
N GLU A 142 -13.10 -10.57 9.87
CA GLU A 142 -14.48 -10.69 9.40
C GLU A 142 -14.52 -10.52 7.87
N PRO A 143 -14.99 -11.53 7.10
CA PRO A 143 -15.19 -11.34 5.68
C PRO A 143 -16.14 -10.16 5.50
N SER A 144 -15.81 -9.24 4.59
CA SER A 144 -16.65 -8.09 4.30
C SER A 144 -18.06 -8.59 4.00
N SER A 145 -18.99 -8.39 4.94
CA SER A 145 -20.40 -8.66 4.76
C SER A 145 -20.92 -7.66 3.74
N ASN A 146 -20.64 -7.92 2.47
CA ASN A 146 -21.19 -7.23 1.34
C ASN A 146 -22.65 -7.71 1.23
N LYS A 147 -23.52 -7.22 2.11
CA LYS A 147 -24.95 -7.27 1.86
C LYS A 147 -25.20 -6.36 0.68
N LYS A 148 -25.30 -6.98 -0.51
CA LYS A 148 -26.03 -6.40 -1.63
C LYS A 148 -27.40 -5.98 -1.09
N SER A 149 -27.67 -4.69 -1.15
CA SER A 149 -29.02 -4.14 -1.04
C SER A 149 -29.28 -3.33 -2.29
#